data_AF-A0A5R9DV22-F1
#
_entry.id   AF-A0A5R9DV22-F1
#
_cell.length_a   1.000
_cell.length_b   1.000
_cell.length_c   1.000
_cell.angle_alpha   90.00
_cell.angle_beta   90.00
_cell.angle_gamma   90.00
#
_symmetry.space_group_name_H-M   'P 1'
#
loop_
_entity.id
_entity.type
_entity.pdbx_description
1 polymer ?
#
loop_
_entity_poly.entity_id
_entity_poly.type
_entity_poly.pdbx_seq_one_letter_code
_entity_poly.pdbx_strand_id
1 'polypeptide(L)'
;MLKDTKNWSYFVNNDQSGFLYNLNPDFHIIMEEDTQDRHEILAYSLDCIRKNLSWINLNFNYRNITIDYTLGNHLDGARALIVAPHLSSLYDIDPKNRTGRLTYYSFKKDSLDYHLNRLIVDSDLYLPRETTQYLTSRIEESIVFFDNPNEEKIISDNIFTLFPDIHEVVIPSEEEIENYISIVSMDIKDQSSNNSHYLKLILTENKLGKFINKHKKELLSYNTD
;
A
#
# COMPACT_ATOMS: atom_id res chain seq x y z
N MET A 1 -15.85 -2.15 15.36
CA MET A 1 -16.76 -2.29 14.21
C MET A 1 -16.05 -2.93 13.01
N LEU A 2 -14.91 -2.43 12.53
CA LEU A 2 -14.22 -3.00 11.36
C LEU A 2 -13.71 -4.45 11.54
N LYS A 3 -13.39 -4.86 12.78
CA LYS A 3 -13.05 -6.26 13.11
C LYS A 3 -14.21 -7.24 12.96
N ASP A 4 -15.45 -6.74 12.89
CA ASP A 4 -16.67 -7.52 12.80
C ASP A 4 -17.16 -7.63 11.35
N THR A 5 -16.33 -8.26 10.50
CA THR A 5 -16.49 -8.27 9.04
C THR A 5 -17.80 -8.87 8.54
N LYS A 6 -18.46 -9.73 9.36
CA LYS A 6 -19.73 -10.39 9.02
C LYS A 6 -20.94 -9.46 9.05
N ASN A 7 -20.84 -8.35 9.77
CA ASN A 7 -21.92 -7.39 9.93
C ASN A 7 -21.77 -6.16 9.04
N TRP A 8 -20.95 -6.27 7.99
CA TRP A 8 -20.83 -5.25 6.96
C TRP A 8 -21.49 -5.72 5.68
N SER A 9 -22.06 -4.78 4.93
CA SER A 9 -22.59 -5.01 3.59
C SER A 9 -22.02 -3.97 2.63
N TYR A 10 -21.65 -4.37 1.42
CA TYR A 10 -21.39 -3.41 0.35
C TYR A 10 -22.71 -2.95 -0.26
N PHE A 11 -22.80 -1.68 -0.64
CA PHE A 11 -23.95 -1.14 -1.35
C PHE A 11 -23.53 -0.25 -2.51
N VAL A 12 -24.41 -0.19 -3.51
CA VAL A 12 -24.36 0.74 -4.64
C VAL A 12 -25.76 1.28 -4.84
N ASN A 13 -25.89 2.61 -4.74
CA ASN A 13 -27.09 3.36 -5.06
C ASN A 13 -26.77 4.33 -6.21
N ASN A 14 -27.79 5.02 -6.74
CA ASN A 14 -27.64 5.85 -7.94
C ASN A 14 -26.50 6.89 -7.87
N ASP A 15 -26.22 7.43 -6.68
CA ASP A 15 -25.23 8.51 -6.50
C ASP A 15 -24.06 8.14 -5.58
N GLN A 16 -24.08 6.96 -4.95
CA GLN A 16 -23.12 6.59 -3.90
C GLN A 16 -22.85 5.09 -3.86
N SER A 17 -21.63 4.73 -3.49
CA SER A 17 -21.28 3.36 -3.14
C SER A 17 -20.49 3.35 -1.84
N GLY A 18 -20.50 2.23 -1.12
CA GLY A 18 -19.94 2.21 0.22
C GLY A 18 -20.14 0.91 0.98
N PHE A 19 -19.81 0.96 2.26
CA PHE A 19 -19.97 -0.14 3.19
C PHE A 19 -20.89 0.29 4.33
N LEU A 20 -21.90 -0.52 4.64
CA LEU A 20 -22.87 -0.28 5.71
C LEU A 20 -22.64 -1.25 6.87
N TYR A 21 -22.61 -0.74 8.11
CA TYR A 21 -22.57 -1.60 9.28
C TYR A 21 -24.00 -2.00 9.70
N ASN A 22 -24.37 -3.25 9.47
CA ASN A 22 -25.74 -3.76 9.60
C ASN A 22 -26.30 -3.66 11.04
N LEU A 23 -25.45 -3.76 12.06
CA LEU A 23 -25.88 -3.67 13.47
C LEU A 23 -26.14 -2.23 13.93
N ASN A 24 -25.55 -1.25 13.25
CA ASN A 24 -25.79 0.17 13.48
C ASN A 24 -25.64 0.93 12.16
N PRO A 25 -26.72 1.02 11.35
CA PRO A 25 -26.69 1.66 10.04
C PRO A 25 -26.34 3.15 10.05
N ASP A 26 -26.43 3.81 11.22
CA ASP A 26 -25.90 5.17 11.37
C ASP A 26 -24.40 5.20 11.08
N PHE A 27 -23.67 4.10 11.29
CA PHE A 27 -22.26 3.99 10.94
C PHE A 27 -22.08 3.35 9.55
N HIS A 28 -21.43 4.07 8.65
CA HIS A 28 -21.17 3.61 7.29
C HIS A 28 -19.91 4.26 6.71
N ILE A 29 -19.42 3.71 5.61
CA ILE A 29 -18.28 4.22 4.86
C ILE A 29 -18.78 4.58 3.47
N ILE A 30 -18.61 5.84 3.06
CA ILE A 30 -18.91 6.29 1.70
C ILE A 30 -17.61 6.28 0.90
N MET A 31 -17.70 5.77 -0.31
CA MET A 31 -16.63 5.86 -1.30
C MET A 31 -16.92 7.02 -2.24
N GLU A 32 -15.99 7.97 -2.32
CA GLU A 32 -16.10 9.17 -3.13
C GLU A 32 -14.86 9.29 -4.02
N GLU A 33 -15.06 9.68 -5.28
CA GLU A 33 -13.94 9.95 -6.19
C GLU A 33 -13.02 11.00 -5.58
N ASP A 34 -11.71 10.73 -5.59
CA ASP A 34 -10.74 11.72 -5.18
C ASP A 34 -10.54 12.74 -6.30
N THR A 35 -10.74 14.01 -5.96
CA THR A 35 -10.66 15.13 -6.92
C THR A 35 -9.30 15.80 -6.94
N GLN A 36 -8.33 15.28 -6.16
CA GLN A 36 -6.98 15.82 -6.11
C GLN A 36 -6.14 15.26 -7.25
N ASP A 37 -5.25 16.10 -7.78
CA ASP A 37 -4.23 15.66 -8.72
C ASP A 37 -3.17 14.86 -7.96
N ARG A 38 -3.23 13.54 -8.10
CA ARG A 38 -2.34 12.59 -7.43
C ARG A 38 -1.68 11.68 -8.45
N HIS A 39 -0.54 11.13 -8.07
CA HIS A 39 0.16 10.17 -8.91
C HIS A 39 -0.72 8.94 -9.22
N GLU A 40 -0.81 8.60 -10.50
CA GLU A 40 -1.58 7.47 -11.01
C GLU A 40 -0.82 6.14 -10.93
N ILE A 41 0.35 6.11 -10.28
CA ILE A 41 1.18 4.93 -10.11
C ILE A 41 1.97 5.03 -8.83
N LEU A 42 2.03 3.93 -8.08
CA LEU A 42 2.77 3.80 -6.82
C LEU A 42 3.52 2.48 -6.78
N ALA A 43 4.44 2.34 -5.84
CA ALA A 43 5.32 1.19 -5.75
C ALA A 43 4.59 -0.17 -5.77
N TYR A 44 3.49 -0.30 -5.03
CA TYR A 44 2.73 -1.55 -4.95
C TYR A 44 1.83 -1.81 -6.17
N SER A 45 1.50 -0.78 -6.96
CA SER A 45 0.77 -0.99 -8.23
C SER A 45 1.67 -1.59 -9.31
N LEU A 46 3.00 -1.53 -9.14
CA LEU A 46 3.94 -2.20 -10.04
C LEU A 46 3.76 -3.72 -10.09
N ASP A 47 3.15 -4.32 -9.06
CA ASP A 47 2.90 -5.76 -8.98
C ASP A 47 1.61 -6.20 -9.70
N CYS A 48 0.76 -5.24 -10.10
CA CYS A 48 -0.46 -5.47 -10.86
C CYS A 48 -0.20 -5.73 -12.36
N ILE A 49 -1.20 -6.18 -13.13
CA ILE A 49 -1.05 -6.29 -14.58
C ILE A 49 -1.09 -4.88 -15.19
N ARG A 50 -2.14 -4.12 -14.89
CA ARG A 50 -2.21 -2.68 -15.15
C ARG A 50 -1.53 -1.94 -14.03
N LYS A 51 -0.53 -1.12 -14.37
CA LYS A 51 0.31 -0.42 -13.38
C LYS A 51 -0.34 0.82 -12.82
N ASN A 52 -1.33 1.35 -13.53
CA ASN A 52 -2.04 2.54 -13.08
C ASN A 52 -2.99 2.22 -11.92
N LEU A 53 -3.31 3.25 -11.16
CA LEU A 53 -4.29 3.25 -10.10
C LEU A 53 -5.15 4.50 -10.19
N SER A 54 -6.34 4.46 -9.58
CA SER A 54 -7.12 5.65 -9.31
C SER A 54 -7.39 5.76 -7.81
N TRP A 55 -7.50 7.00 -7.33
CA TRP A 55 -7.69 7.32 -5.93
C TRP A 55 -9.17 7.41 -5.58
N ILE A 56 -9.49 6.98 -4.36
CA ILE A 56 -10.84 7.08 -3.81
C ILE A 56 -10.76 7.50 -2.34
N ASN A 57 -11.64 8.41 -1.93
CA ASN A 57 -11.84 8.77 -0.54
C ASN A 57 -12.75 7.75 0.12
N LEU A 58 -12.32 7.24 1.29
CA LEU A 58 -13.08 6.33 2.14
C LEU A 58 -13.51 7.09 3.38
N ASN A 59 -14.69 7.70 3.31
CA ASN A 59 -15.24 8.59 4.34
C ASN A 59 -15.98 7.77 5.40
N PHE A 60 -15.49 7.76 6.64
CA PHE A 60 -16.20 7.18 7.77
C PHE A 60 -17.27 8.14 8.26
N ASN A 61 -18.51 7.69 8.26
CA ASN A 61 -19.66 8.51 8.60
C ASN A 61 -20.38 7.97 9.83
N TYR A 62 -20.85 8.89 10.68
CA TYR A 62 -21.88 8.63 11.66
C TYR A 62 -23.07 9.54 11.34
N ARG A 63 -24.18 8.93 10.89
CA ARG A 63 -25.31 9.63 10.24
C ARG A 63 -24.79 10.48 9.09
N ASN A 64 -25.09 11.77 9.08
CA ASN A 64 -24.74 12.68 7.98
C ASN A 64 -23.41 13.42 8.22
N ILE A 65 -22.56 12.93 9.13
CA ILE A 65 -21.31 13.59 9.51
C ILE A 65 -20.15 12.65 9.23
N THR A 66 -19.21 13.10 8.39
CA THR A 66 -17.91 12.46 8.24
C THR A 66 -17.11 12.68 9.52
N ILE A 67 -16.78 11.59 10.21
CA ILE A 67 -16.02 11.61 11.47
C ILE A 67 -14.53 11.35 11.26
N ASP A 68 -14.18 10.68 10.17
CA ASP A 68 -12.81 10.37 9.77
C ASP A 68 -12.78 10.06 8.28
N TYR A 69 -11.61 10.08 7.66
CA TYR A 69 -11.43 9.67 6.27
C TYR A 69 -10.06 9.06 6.06
N THR A 70 -9.97 8.15 5.09
CA THR A 70 -8.69 7.65 4.59
C THR A 70 -8.73 7.55 3.08
N LEU A 71 -7.59 7.29 2.45
CA LEU A 71 -7.48 7.08 1.02
C LEU A 71 -7.50 5.60 0.70
N GLY A 72 -8.08 5.26 -0.44
CA GLY A 72 -7.98 3.95 -1.07
C GLY A 72 -7.50 4.06 -2.51
N ASN A 73 -7.16 2.93 -3.09
CA ASN A 73 -6.80 2.84 -4.50
C ASN A 73 -7.57 1.73 -5.19
N HIS A 74 -8.18 2.08 -6.32
CA HIS A 74 -8.57 1.09 -7.31
C HIS A 74 -7.35 0.70 -8.13
N LEU A 75 -7.06 -0.60 -8.12
CA LEU A 75 -5.90 -1.18 -8.77
C LEU A 75 -6.32 -2.12 -9.89
N ASP A 76 -5.39 -2.34 -10.81
CA ASP A 76 -5.52 -3.29 -11.91
C ASP A 76 -6.77 -3.04 -12.80
N GLY A 77 -7.16 -1.77 -12.99
CA GLY A 77 -8.40 -1.40 -13.69
C GLY A 77 -9.67 -1.66 -12.87
N ALA A 78 -9.65 -1.25 -11.59
CA ALA A 78 -10.73 -1.45 -10.60
C ALA A 78 -11.06 -2.91 -10.28
N ARG A 79 -10.13 -3.84 -10.55
CA ARG A 79 -10.24 -5.26 -10.17
C ARG A 79 -9.72 -5.55 -8.76
N ALA A 80 -9.16 -4.56 -8.09
CA ALA A 80 -8.87 -4.59 -6.67
C ALA A 80 -9.14 -3.22 -6.06
N LEU A 81 -9.53 -3.21 -4.80
CA LEU A 81 -9.60 -2.02 -3.94
C LEU A 81 -8.79 -2.33 -2.70
N ILE A 82 -7.85 -1.45 -2.37
CA ILE A 82 -7.12 -1.49 -1.10
C ILE A 82 -7.20 -0.13 -0.43
N VAL A 83 -7.01 -0.10 0.89
CA VAL A 83 -6.68 1.15 1.58
C VAL A 83 -5.26 1.55 1.19
N ALA A 84 -4.99 2.83 1.05
CA ALA A 84 -3.65 3.32 0.75
C ALA A 84 -2.72 3.02 1.95
N PRO A 85 -1.65 2.21 1.78
CA PRO A 85 -0.70 1.94 2.85
C PRO A 85 0.09 3.19 3.22
N HIS A 86 0.63 3.23 4.44
CA HIS A 86 1.47 4.34 4.89
C HIS A 86 2.86 4.27 4.24
N LEU A 87 3.42 5.44 3.92
CA LEU A 87 4.81 5.54 3.48
C LEU A 87 5.75 5.61 4.69
N SER A 88 6.46 4.52 4.97
CA SER A 88 7.50 4.43 5.99
C SER A 88 8.86 4.85 5.43
N SER A 89 9.82 5.12 6.33
CA SER A 89 11.18 5.53 5.95
C SER A 89 12.23 4.83 6.81
N LEU A 90 13.32 4.43 6.19
CA LEU A 90 14.56 4.02 6.82
C LEU A 90 15.60 5.12 6.64
N TYR A 91 16.36 5.37 7.70
CA TYR A 91 17.46 6.31 7.70
C TYR A 91 18.75 5.54 7.90
N ASP A 92 19.59 5.53 6.88
CA ASP A 92 20.95 5.04 6.99
C ASP A 92 21.80 6.10 7.68
N ILE A 93 22.23 5.82 8.90
CA ILE A 93 23.18 6.66 9.63
C ILE A 93 24.58 6.08 9.36
N ASP A 94 25.05 6.22 8.12
CA ASP A 94 26.42 5.83 7.77
C ASP A 94 27.43 6.79 8.45
N PRO A 95 28.40 6.30 9.25
CA PRO A 95 29.50 7.12 9.75
C PRO A 95 30.38 7.76 8.65
N LYS A 96 30.24 7.39 7.37
CA LYS A 96 30.90 8.01 6.22
C LYS A 96 30.09 9.14 5.54
N ASN A 97 29.11 9.74 6.21
CA ASN A 97 28.30 10.87 5.72
C ASN A 97 27.42 10.58 4.48
N ARG A 98 26.95 9.34 4.30
CA ARG A 98 25.90 9.05 3.33
C ARG A 98 24.56 8.93 4.07
N THR A 99 23.85 10.03 4.24
CA THR A 99 22.46 9.97 4.70
C THR A 99 21.59 9.46 3.54
N GLY A 100 21.49 8.15 3.39
CA GLY A 100 20.57 7.52 2.44
C GLY A 100 19.20 7.35 3.08
N ARG A 101 18.17 8.02 2.57
CA ARG A 101 16.78 7.76 2.92
C ARG A 101 16.22 6.72 1.96
N LEU A 102 15.70 5.63 2.49
CA LEU A 102 14.93 4.64 1.73
C LEU A 102 13.48 4.64 2.21
N THR A 103 12.52 4.58 1.31
CA THR A 103 11.08 4.58 1.62
C THR A 103 10.44 3.27 1.19
N TYR A 104 9.35 2.88 1.86
CA TYR A 104 8.56 1.69 1.53
C TYR A 104 7.14 1.84 2.07
N TYR A 105 6.19 1.09 1.51
CA TYR A 105 4.81 1.09 1.97
C TYR A 105 4.57 0.06 3.07
N SER A 106 3.76 0.42 4.07
CA SER A 106 3.49 -0.45 5.21
C SER A 106 2.07 -0.32 5.75
N PHE A 107 1.64 -1.38 6.46
CA PHE A 107 0.49 -1.36 7.34
C PHE A 107 0.92 -1.73 8.77
N LYS A 108 0.35 -1.03 9.75
CA LYS A 108 0.49 -1.37 11.16
C LYS A 108 -0.73 -2.13 11.62
N LYS A 109 -0.55 -3.34 12.16
CA LYS A 109 -1.65 -4.10 12.74
C LYS A 109 -2.36 -3.26 13.79
N ASP A 110 -3.67 -3.45 13.85
CA ASP A 110 -4.59 -2.70 14.71
C ASP A 110 -4.80 -1.21 14.37
N SER A 111 -4.19 -0.69 13.30
CA SER A 111 -4.57 0.63 12.78
C SER A 111 -5.95 0.60 12.10
N LEU A 112 -6.57 1.78 11.99
CA LEU A 112 -7.83 1.95 11.26
C LEU A 112 -7.69 1.46 9.81
N ASP A 113 -6.63 1.92 9.13
CA ASP A 113 -6.33 1.57 7.74
C ASP A 113 -6.10 0.08 7.56
N TYR A 114 -5.40 -0.59 8.49
CA TYR A 114 -5.22 -2.03 8.46
C TYR A 114 -6.55 -2.76 8.56
N HIS A 115 -7.40 -2.40 9.53
CA HIS A 115 -8.70 -3.06 9.69
C HIS A 115 -9.66 -2.80 8.54
N LEU A 116 -9.67 -1.60 8.00
CA LEU A 116 -10.46 -1.29 6.81
C LEU A 116 -9.94 -2.08 5.60
N ASN A 117 -8.62 -2.17 5.43
CA ASN A 117 -8.03 -2.98 4.37
C ASN A 117 -8.41 -4.46 4.51
N ARG A 118 -8.37 -5.03 5.72
CA ARG A 118 -8.84 -6.41 5.96
C ARG A 118 -10.34 -6.57 5.73
N LEU A 119 -11.15 -5.58 6.11
CA LEU A 119 -12.57 -5.59 5.77
C LEU A 119 -12.77 -5.65 4.25
N ILE A 120 -12.06 -4.85 3.46
CA ILE A 120 -12.22 -4.80 1.99
C ILE A 120 -11.67 -6.06 1.32
N VAL A 121 -10.49 -6.51 1.72
CA VAL A 121 -9.72 -7.57 1.03
C VAL A 121 -10.15 -8.97 1.46
N ASP A 122 -10.41 -9.19 2.75
CA ASP A 122 -10.69 -10.53 3.27
C ASP A 122 -12.19 -10.87 3.24
N SER A 123 -13.03 -9.91 2.86
CA SER A 123 -14.46 -10.11 2.71
C SER A 123 -14.86 -10.16 1.24
N ASP A 124 -15.96 -10.87 0.98
CA ASP A 124 -16.56 -10.97 -0.35
C ASP A 124 -17.52 -9.80 -0.62
N LEU A 125 -17.33 -8.68 0.09
CA LEU A 125 -18.27 -7.55 0.08
C LEU A 125 -18.14 -6.76 -1.21
N TYR A 126 -16.91 -6.41 -1.61
CA TYR A 126 -16.68 -5.55 -2.77
C TYR A 126 -16.47 -6.36 -4.07
N LEU A 127 -15.65 -7.41 -4.00
CA LEU A 127 -15.34 -8.28 -5.13
C LEU A 127 -15.29 -9.75 -4.68
N PRO A 128 -15.50 -10.71 -5.61
CA PRO A 128 -15.41 -12.13 -5.29
C PRO A 128 -14.05 -12.49 -4.68
N ARG A 129 -14.07 -13.33 -3.64
CA ARG A 129 -12.90 -13.70 -2.84
C ARG A 129 -11.70 -14.12 -3.67
N GLU A 130 -11.90 -15.00 -4.66
CA GLU A 130 -10.79 -15.58 -5.40
C GLU A 130 -10.05 -14.51 -6.22
N THR A 131 -10.80 -13.57 -6.80
CA THR A 131 -10.25 -12.43 -7.54
C THR A 131 -9.45 -11.52 -6.62
N THR A 132 -10.03 -11.16 -5.48
CA THR A 132 -9.40 -10.28 -4.50
C THR A 132 -8.14 -10.91 -3.92
N GLN A 133 -8.18 -12.18 -3.52
CA GLN A 133 -7.02 -12.87 -2.94
C GLN A 133 -5.86 -12.99 -3.93
N TYR A 134 -6.12 -13.35 -5.18
CA TYR A 134 -5.06 -13.46 -6.18
C TYR A 134 -4.37 -12.12 -6.42
N LEU A 135 -5.13 -11.05 -6.63
CA LEU A 135 -4.56 -9.72 -6.89
C LEU A 135 -3.88 -9.14 -5.66
N THR A 136 -4.54 -9.21 -4.51
CA THR A 136 -4.01 -8.62 -3.29
C THR A 136 -2.78 -9.37 -2.79
N SER A 137 -2.69 -10.69 -2.97
CA SER A 137 -1.47 -11.43 -2.61
C SER A 137 -0.22 -10.92 -3.35
N ARG A 138 -0.36 -10.50 -4.61
CA ARG A 138 0.75 -9.91 -5.40
C ARG A 138 1.09 -8.50 -4.94
N ILE A 139 0.07 -7.68 -4.68
CA ILE A 139 0.24 -6.30 -4.20
C ILE A 139 0.92 -6.30 -2.82
N GLU A 140 0.55 -7.24 -1.96
CA GLU A 140 1.09 -7.37 -0.60
C GLU A 140 2.54 -7.84 -0.57
N GLU A 141 3.09 -8.38 -1.66
CA GLU A 141 4.51 -8.74 -1.72
C GLU A 141 5.43 -7.54 -1.49
N SER A 142 5.02 -6.34 -1.92
CA SER A 142 5.77 -5.09 -1.78
C SER A 142 5.27 -4.18 -0.65
N ILE A 143 4.27 -4.60 0.12
CA ILE A 143 3.78 -3.86 1.29
C ILE A 143 4.19 -4.60 2.56
N VAL A 144 4.82 -3.90 3.50
CA VAL A 144 5.27 -4.49 4.75
C VAL A 144 4.17 -4.43 5.80
N PHE A 145 3.74 -5.58 6.31
CA PHE A 145 2.77 -5.64 7.41
C PHE A 145 3.51 -5.81 8.73
N PHE A 146 3.31 -4.90 9.68
CA PHE A 146 3.85 -5.00 11.03
C PHE A 146 2.83 -5.58 11.99
N ASP A 147 3.14 -6.72 12.61
CA ASP A 147 2.23 -7.40 13.52
C ASP A 147 2.19 -6.76 14.91
N ASN A 148 3.25 -6.04 15.29
CA ASN A 148 3.30 -5.27 16.52
C ASN A 148 4.04 -3.94 16.29
N PRO A 149 3.81 -2.92 17.14
CA PRO A 149 4.40 -1.59 16.96
C PRO A 149 5.93 -1.55 16.99
N ASN A 150 6.59 -2.58 17.55
CA ASN A 150 8.05 -2.61 17.67
C ASN A 150 8.73 -3.20 16.44
N GLU A 151 8.04 -3.97 15.59
CA GLU A 151 8.66 -4.61 14.42
C GLU A 151 9.30 -3.60 13.47
N GLU A 152 8.62 -2.49 13.20
CA GLU A 152 9.13 -1.42 12.35
C GLU A 152 10.45 -0.87 12.87
N LYS A 153 10.53 -0.65 14.19
CA LYS A 153 11.74 -0.17 14.84
C LYS A 153 12.87 -1.20 14.76
N ILE A 154 12.59 -2.46 15.10
CA ILE A 154 13.58 -3.55 15.07
C ILE A 154 14.15 -3.71 13.66
N ILE A 155 13.29 -3.71 12.64
CA ILE A 155 13.71 -3.77 11.25
C ILE A 155 14.58 -2.57 10.90
N SER A 156 14.18 -1.36 11.29
CA SER A 156 14.97 -0.15 11.04
C SER A 156 16.34 -0.19 11.71
N ASP A 157 16.44 -0.72 12.92
CA ASP A 157 17.70 -0.79 13.68
C ASP A 157 18.66 -1.84 13.09
N ASN A 158 18.11 -2.92 12.51
CA ASN A 158 18.91 -4.09 12.10
C ASN A 158 19.27 -4.11 10.61
N ILE A 159 18.46 -3.52 9.74
CA ILE A 159 18.53 -3.75 8.29
C ILE A 159 19.87 -3.36 7.66
N PHE A 160 20.43 -2.20 8.00
CA PHE A 160 21.73 -1.77 7.45
C PHE A 160 22.91 -2.50 8.09
N THR A 161 22.72 -3.08 9.28
CA THR A 161 23.77 -3.87 9.94
C THR A 161 23.85 -5.26 9.33
N LEU A 162 22.70 -5.90 9.11
CA LEU A 162 22.62 -7.22 8.48
C LEU A 162 22.87 -7.14 6.96
N PHE A 163 22.47 -6.06 6.32
CA PHE A 163 22.54 -5.86 4.87
C PHE A 163 23.22 -4.53 4.55
N PRO A 164 24.55 -4.43 4.73
CA PRO A 164 25.29 -3.19 4.47
C PRO A 164 25.19 -2.76 3.00
N ASP A 165 25.03 -3.71 2.08
CA ASP A 165 24.95 -3.45 0.63
C ASP A 165 23.50 -3.27 0.14
N ILE A 166 22.53 -3.04 1.04
CA ILE A 166 21.10 -2.97 0.67
C ILE A 166 20.82 -1.95 -0.44
N HIS A 167 21.51 -0.80 -0.45
CA HIS A 167 21.36 0.21 -1.49
C HIS A 167 21.67 -0.34 -2.88
N GLU A 168 22.67 -1.22 -3.00
CA GLU A 168 23.03 -1.86 -4.29
C GLU A 168 21.97 -2.87 -4.74
N VAL A 169 21.21 -3.43 -3.79
CA VAL A 169 20.17 -4.43 -4.06
C VAL A 169 18.83 -3.76 -4.43
N VAL A 170 18.45 -2.69 -3.73
CA VAL A 170 17.11 -2.10 -3.86
C VAL A 170 17.05 -0.94 -4.86
N ILE A 171 18.16 -0.24 -5.11
CA ILE A 171 18.17 0.84 -6.09
C ILE A 171 18.22 0.23 -7.49
N PRO A 172 17.26 0.57 -8.39
CA PRO A 172 17.24 0.00 -9.72
C PRO A 172 18.37 0.54 -10.61
N SER A 173 18.84 -0.29 -11.53
CA SER A 173 19.76 0.12 -12.59
C SER A 173 19.07 1.02 -13.62
N GLU A 174 19.85 1.72 -14.43
CA GLU A 174 19.30 2.53 -15.53
C GLU A 174 18.52 1.66 -16.54
N GLU A 175 19.01 0.47 -16.85
CA GLU A 175 18.33 -0.50 -17.72
C GLU A 175 16.98 -0.95 -17.14
N GLU A 176 16.89 -1.19 -15.83
CA GLU A 176 15.62 -1.52 -15.18
C GLU A 176 14.63 -0.36 -15.26
N ILE A 177 15.08 0.88 -15.08
CA ILE A 177 14.25 2.07 -15.18
C ILE A 177 13.72 2.23 -16.61
N GLU A 178 14.57 2.10 -17.62
CA GLU A 178 14.18 2.19 -19.03
C GLU A 178 13.15 1.13 -19.43
N ASN A 179 13.34 -0.11 -18.98
CA ASN A 179 12.38 -1.19 -19.20
C ASN A 179 11.01 -0.84 -18.59
N TYR A 180 10.98 -0.31 -17.37
CA TYR A 180 9.75 0.11 -16.71
C TYR A 180 9.09 1.33 -17.34
N ILE A 181 9.84 2.29 -17.88
CA ILE A 181 9.26 3.41 -18.66
C ILE A 181 8.40 2.86 -19.79
N SER A 182 8.90 1.87 -20.53
CA SER A 182 8.15 1.29 -21.64
C SER A 182 6.84 0.65 -21.19
N ILE A 183 6.85 -0.08 -20.07
CA ILE A 183 5.68 -0.77 -19.52
C ILE A 183 4.65 0.25 -19.01
N VAL A 184 5.11 1.22 -18.22
CA VAL A 184 4.23 2.22 -17.59
C VAL A 184 3.60 3.15 -18.63
N SER A 185 4.33 3.49 -19.70
CA SER A 185 3.82 4.33 -20.79
C SER A 185 2.64 3.71 -21.55
N MET A 186 2.41 2.39 -21.43
CA MET A 186 1.24 1.73 -22.00
C MET A 186 -0.03 1.95 -21.18
N ASP A 187 0.11 2.17 -19.87
CA ASP A 187 -1.00 2.28 -18.92
C ASP A 187 -1.26 3.73 -18.48
N ILE A 188 -0.26 4.61 -18.55
CA ILE A 188 -0.36 6.01 -18.11
C ILE A 188 -0.17 6.95 -19.30
N LYS A 189 -1.18 7.80 -19.50
CA LYS A 189 -1.19 8.79 -20.60
C LYS A 189 -0.46 10.08 -20.23
N ASP A 190 -0.35 10.39 -18.94
CA ASP A 190 0.38 11.58 -18.48
C ASP A 190 1.90 11.33 -18.45
N GLN A 191 2.65 12.25 -19.06
CA GLN A 191 4.11 12.18 -19.15
C GLN A 191 4.80 12.51 -17.83
N SER A 192 4.13 13.17 -16.88
CA SER A 192 4.71 13.52 -15.57
C SER A 192 5.11 12.28 -14.75
N SER A 193 4.31 11.22 -14.84
CA SER A 193 4.52 9.93 -14.18
C SER A 193 5.56 9.04 -14.88
N ASN A 194 5.98 9.42 -16.09
CA ASN A 194 7.04 8.76 -16.86
C ASN A 194 8.44 9.38 -16.60
N ASN A 195 8.56 10.22 -15.58
CA ASN A 195 9.84 10.79 -15.17
C ASN A 195 10.74 9.68 -14.58
N SER A 196 11.93 9.50 -15.16
CA SER A 196 12.92 8.50 -14.72
C SER A 196 13.28 8.62 -13.24
N HIS A 197 13.27 9.83 -12.68
CA HIS A 197 13.51 10.04 -11.25
C HIS A 197 12.38 9.48 -10.38
N TYR A 198 11.13 9.72 -10.77
CA TYR A 198 9.97 9.20 -10.04
C TYR A 198 9.88 7.68 -10.16
N LEU A 199 10.12 7.13 -11.35
CA LEU A 199 10.18 5.69 -11.56
C LEU A 199 11.27 5.02 -10.74
N LYS A 200 12.46 5.64 -10.66
CA LYS A 200 13.53 5.17 -9.77
C LYS A 200 13.06 5.10 -8.32
N LEU A 201 12.35 6.11 -7.83
CA LEU A 201 11.81 6.14 -6.47
C LEU A 201 10.83 4.98 -6.24
N ILE A 202 9.76 4.88 -7.03
CA ILE A 202 8.73 3.85 -6.80
C ILE A 202 9.25 2.42 -7.02
N LEU A 203 10.23 2.22 -7.91
CA LEU A 203 10.91 0.94 -8.08
C LEU A 203 11.77 0.59 -6.87
N THR A 204 12.48 1.58 -6.31
CA THR A 204 13.25 1.40 -5.07
C THR A 204 12.31 1.04 -3.92
N GLU A 205 11.18 1.73 -3.80
CA GLU A 205 10.14 1.45 -2.80
C GLU A 205 9.57 0.03 -2.94
N ASN A 206 9.27 -0.41 -4.17
CA ASN A 206 8.74 -1.76 -4.44
C ASN A 206 9.77 -2.83 -4.07
N LYS A 207 11.02 -2.66 -4.52
CA LYS A 207 12.12 -3.56 -4.23
C LYS A 207 12.40 -3.64 -2.73
N LEU A 208 12.38 -2.51 -2.03
CA LEU A 208 12.62 -2.47 -0.59
C LEU A 208 11.51 -3.17 0.20
N GLY A 209 10.24 -2.94 -0.14
CA GLY A 209 9.12 -3.64 0.49
C GLY A 209 9.24 -5.16 0.35
N LYS A 210 9.54 -5.63 -0.87
CA LYS A 210 9.81 -7.05 -1.15
C LYS A 210 11.01 -7.59 -0.39
N PHE A 211 12.09 -6.81 -0.34
CA PHE A 211 13.31 -7.18 0.38
C PHE A 211 13.03 -7.36 1.88
N ILE A 212 12.36 -6.39 2.50
CA ILE A 212 11.97 -6.47 3.92
C ILE A 212 11.08 -7.68 4.15
N ASN A 213 10.05 -7.90 3.33
CA ASN A 213 9.16 -9.05 3.47
C ASN A 213 9.91 -10.40 3.36
N LYS A 214 10.84 -10.51 2.41
CA LYS A 214 11.67 -11.71 2.22
C LYS A 214 12.58 -12.00 3.42
N HIS A 215 13.17 -10.95 4.02
CA HIS A 215 14.12 -11.07 5.12
C HIS A 215 13.51 -10.77 6.49
N LYS A 216 12.18 -10.62 6.58
CA LYS A 216 11.50 -10.15 7.79
C LYS A 216 11.84 -10.97 9.03
N LYS A 217 11.85 -12.30 8.90
CA LYS A 217 12.18 -13.21 10.02
C LYS A 217 13.60 -13.02 10.54
N GLU A 218 14.56 -12.91 9.63
CA GLU A 218 15.97 -12.68 9.94
C GLU A 218 16.17 -11.33 10.65
N LEU A 219 15.59 -10.27 10.08
CA LEU A 219 15.61 -8.91 10.64
C LEU A 219 15.04 -8.84 12.06
N LEU A 220 13.95 -9.57 12.33
CA LEU A 220 13.31 -9.58 13.66
C LEU A 220 14.08 -10.40 14.69
N SER A 221 14.88 -11.38 14.26
CA SER A 221 15.65 -12.27 15.15
C SER A 221 17.03 -11.75 15.57
N TYR A 222 17.55 -10.70 14.92
CA TYR A 222 18.95 -10.27 15.00
C TYR A 222 19.42 -9.81 16.40
N ASN A 223 18.52 -9.58 17.35
CA ASN A 223 18.85 -9.12 18.70
C ASN A 223 18.03 -9.83 19.79
N THR A 224 17.85 -11.15 19.67
CA THR A 224 17.19 -11.97 20.70
C THR A 224 18.15 -12.63 21.71
N ASP A 225 19.43 -12.23 21.72
CA ASP A 225 20.47 -12.71 22.65
C ASP A 225 21.08 -11.57 23.48
#